data_AF-A0A814S454-F1
#
_entry.id   AF-A0A814S454-F1
#
_cell.length_a   1.000
_cell.length_b   1.000
_cell.length_c   1.000
_cell.angle_alpha   90.00
_cell.angle_beta   90.00
_cell.angle_gamma   90.00
#
_symmetry.space_group_name_H-M   'P 1'
#
loop_
_entity.id
_entity.type
_entity.pdbx_description
1 polymer ?
#
loop_
_entity_poly.entity_id
_entity_poly.type
_entity_poly.pdbx_seq_one_letter_code
_entity_poly.pdbx_strand_id
1 'polypeptide(L)'
;MWNTLKLTSNDISGLMRCIQLSISNDNYDDAKIIQNELYHNFNIVIPIKNIDGNLYVRISAHIYNYIEQYEELGNAIIKIVDKKYEKQEN
;
A
#
# COMPACT_ATOMS: atom_id res chain seq x y z
N MET A 1 -22.98 0.40 20.05
CA MET A 1 -21.66 0.78 20.57
C MET A 1 -20.79 -0.47 20.57
N TRP A 2 -19.76 -0.55 19.72
CA TRP A 2 -18.84 -1.70 19.73
C TRP A 2 -17.50 -1.24 20.32
N ASN A 3 -17.35 -1.54 21.62
CA ASN A 3 -16.10 -1.47 22.38
C ASN A 3 -15.22 -2.66 21.99
N THR A 4 -14.59 -2.62 20.83
CA THR A 4 -13.63 -3.65 20.43
C THR A 4 -12.25 -3.04 20.25
N LEU A 5 -11.48 -3.12 21.34
CA LEU A 5 -10.03 -3.09 21.29
C LEU A 5 -9.55 -4.29 20.46
N LYS A 6 -8.83 -4.02 19.38
CA LYS A 6 -7.82 -4.96 18.89
C LYS A 6 -6.55 -4.17 18.60
N LEU A 7 -5.74 -4.00 19.64
CA LEU A 7 -4.29 -3.97 19.48
C LEU A 7 -3.92 -5.29 18.81
N THR A 8 -3.46 -5.26 17.56
CA THR A 8 -2.86 -6.49 17.03
C THR A 8 -1.43 -6.58 17.56
N SER A 9 -1.21 -7.64 18.33
CA SER A 9 0.09 -8.17 18.75
C SER A 9 1.00 -8.46 17.56
N ASN A 10 2.28 -8.67 17.87
CA ASN A 10 3.38 -9.02 16.95
C ASN A 10 3.20 -10.34 16.17
N ASP A 11 1.99 -10.88 16.08
CA ASP A 11 1.65 -12.08 15.34
C ASP A 11 0.95 -11.73 14.01
N ILE A 12 1.45 -12.33 12.93
CA ILE A 12 0.93 -12.27 11.56
C ILE A 12 -0.39 -13.08 11.48
N SER A 13 -1.40 -12.67 12.25
CA SER A 13 -2.67 -13.38 12.40
C SER A 13 -3.82 -12.58 11.78
N GLY A 14 -4.10 -12.87 10.50
CA GLY A 14 -5.25 -12.37 9.74
C GLY A 14 -4.99 -12.29 8.24
N LEU A 15 -5.99 -12.62 7.42
CA LEU A 15 -5.92 -12.60 5.95
C LEU A 15 -5.89 -11.18 5.36
N MET A 16 -6.03 -10.13 6.17
CA MET A 16 -5.92 -8.73 5.75
C MET A 16 -4.95 -7.97 6.65
N ARG A 17 -4.01 -7.25 6.03
CA ARG A 17 -3.03 -6.41 6.72
C ARG A 17 -2.76 -5.12 5.95
N CYS A 18 -2.53 -4.05 6.69
CA CYS A 18 -2.00 -2.80 6.17
C CYS A 18 -0.47 -2.86 6.31
N ILE A 19 0.25 -2.81 5.20
CA ILE A 19 1.71 -2.70 5.20
C ILE A 19 2.05 -1.24 4.96
N GLN A 20 2.87 -0.67 5.85
CA GLN A 20 3.32 0.70 5.71
C GLN A 20 4.29 0.83 4.54
N LEU A 21 4.10 1.84 3.71
CA LEU A 21 5.02 2.20 2.63
C LEU A 21 6.03 3.20 3.18
N SER A 22 7.33 2.98 2.95
CA SER A 22 8.41 3.89 3.37
C SER A 22 8.51 5.12 2.45
N ILE A 23 7.39 5.81 2.23
CA ILE A 23 7.31 7.02 1.39
C ILE A 23 7.22 8.21 2.33
N SER A 24 8.18 9.13 2.25
CA SER A 24 8.37 10.21 3.22
C SER A 24 7.50 11.46 2.95
N ASN A 25 6.27 11.30 2.45
CA ASN A 25 5.41 12.46 2.18
C ASN A 25 3.93 12.16 2.48
N ASP A 26 3.37 12.99 3.35
CA ASP A 26 2.17 12.72 4.14
C ASP A 26 0.85 13.18 3.49
N ASN A 27 0.85 13.48 2.19
CA ASN A 27 -0.34 14.05 1.55
C ASN A 27 -1.39 12.99 1.23
N TYR A 28 -2.64 13.26 1.63
CA TYR A 28 -3.79 12.37 1.35
C TYR A 28 -3.97 12.09 -0.14
N ASP A 29 -3.66 13.07 -0.99
CA ASP A 29 -3.73 12.93 -2.45
C ASP A 29 -2.77 11.87 -2.99
N ASP A 30 -1.68 11.59 -2.29
CA ASP A 30 -0.68 10.60 -2.71
C ASP A 30 -1.25 9.18 -2.70
N ALA A 31 -2.14 8.86 -1.75
CA ALA A 31 -2.79 7.55 -1.71
C ALA A 31 -3.61 7.29 -2.99
N LYS A 32 -4.37 8.29 -3.42
CA LYS A 32 -5.22 8.21 -4.62
C LYS A 32 -4.36 8.18 -5.89
N ILE A 33 -3.29 8.97 -5.95
CA ILE A 33 -2.37 8.99 -7.09
C ILE A 33 -1.71 7.61 -7.24
N ILE A 34 -1.15 7.05 -6.17
CA ILE A 34 -0.51 5.73 -6.21
C ILE A 34 -1.52 4.66 -6.61
N GLN A 35 -2.73 4.71 -6.06
CA GLN A 35 -3.78 3.75 -6.43
C GLN A 35 -4.15 3.83 -7.92
N ASN A 36 -4.27 5.04 -8.46
CA ASN A 36 -4.54 5.24 -9.89
C ASN A 36 -3.38 4.76 -10.76
N GLU A 37 -2.13 5.06 -10.39
CA GLU A 37 -0.94 4.59 -11.13
C GLU A 37 -0.83 3.06 -11.12
N LEU A 38 -1.07 2.42 -9.97
CA LEU A 38 -1.12 0.96 -9.86
C LEU A 38 -2.17 0.35 -10.79
N TYR A 39 -3.35 0.96 -10.86
CA TYR A 39 -4.41 0.51 -11.75
C TYR A 39 -4.04 0.70 -13.23
N HIS A 40 -3.67 1.92 -13.62
CA HIS A 40 -3.48 2.27 -15.04
C HIS A 40 -2.19 1.70 -15.64
N ASN A 41 -1.10 1.63 -14.88
CA ASN A 41 0.21 1.27 -15.41
C ASN A 41 0.62 -0.17 -15.09
N PHE A 42 0.05 -0.76 -14.04
CA PHE A 42 0.42 -2.11 -13.57
C PHE A 42 -0.76 -3.07 -13.55
N ASN A 43 -2.00 -2.62 -13.81
CA ASN A 43 -3.22 -3.41 -13.72
C ASN A 43 -3.43 -4.05 -12.33
N ILE A 44 -2.96 -3.39 -11.27
CA ILE A 44 -3.07 -3.83 -9.88
C ILE A 44 -4.18 -3.04 -9.18
N VAL A 45 -5.19 -3.74 -8.66
CA VAL A 45 -6.31 -3.14 -7.93
C VAL A 45 -6.21 -3.46 -6.45
N ILE A 46 -5.63 -2.54 -5.70
CA ILE A 46 -5.51 -2.66 -4.25
C ILE A 46 -5.83 -1.34 -3.54
N PRO A 47 -6.28 -1.37 -2.28
CA PRO A 47 -6.53 -0.16 -1.51
C PRO A 47 -5.22 0.41 -0.96
N ILE A 48 -4.96 1.68 -1.27
CA ILE A 48 -3.96 2.49 -0.56
C ILE A 48 -4.71 3.41 0.41
N LYS A 49 -4.23 3.50 1.64
CA LYS A 49 -4.82 4.33 2.69
C LYS A 49 -3.76 5.25 3.27
N ASN A 50 -4.09 6.52 3.41
CA ASN A 50 -3.36 7.41 4.32
C ASN A 50 -4.00 7.28 5.70
N ILE A 51 -3.21 6.87 6.70
CA ILE A 51 -3.62 6.75 8.11
C ILE A 51 -2.58 7.50 8.93
N ASP A 52 -3.00 8.58 9.61
CA ASP A 52 -2.14 9.43 10.43
C ASP A 52 -0.88 9.91 9.69
N GLY A 53 -1.04 10.38 8.44
CA GLY A 53 0.04 10.85 7.58
C GLY A 53 0.82 9.73 6.88
N ASN A 54 0.69 8.49 7.32
CA ASN A 54 1.44 7.37 6.77
C ASN A 54 0.65 6.64 5.68
N LEU A 55 1.31 6.30 4.58
CA LEU A 55 0.71 5.51 3.51
C LEU A 55 0.79 4.02 3.82
N TYR A 56 -0.34 3.33 3.67
CA TYR A 56 -0.46 1.89 3.86
C TYR A 56 -1.10 1.24 2.65
N VAL A 57 -0.53 0.12 2.22
CA VAL A 57 -1.18 -0.80 1.30
C VAL A 57 -1.97 -1.85 2.07
N ARG A 58 -3.27 -2.01 1.77
CA ARG A 58 -4.07 -3.08 2.34
C ARG A 58 -3.96 -4.35 1.50
N ILE A 59 -3.12 -5.27 1.93
CA ILE A 59 -2.99 -6.59 1.33
C ILE A 59 -4.03 -7.52 1.93
N SER A 60 -4.76 -8.20 1.07
CA SER A 60 -5.58 -9.35 1.43
C SER A 60 -4.91 -10.60 0.90
N ALA A 61 -4.44 -11.49 1.77
CA ALA A 61 -3.90 -12.78 1.38
C ALA A 61 -5.03 -13.79 1.31
N HIS A 62 -5.45 -14.13 0.09
CA HIS A 62 -6.44 -15.18 -0.18
C HIS A 62 -5.77 -16.39 -0.84
N ILE A 63 -6.45 -17.53 -0.83
CA ILE A 63 -6.00 -18.79 -1.47
C ILE A 63 -5.73 -18.68 -2.99
N TYR A 64 -6.12 -17.56 -3.61
CA TYR A 64 -5.96 -17.28 -5.03
C TYR A 64 -4.81 -16.32 -5.32
N ASN A 65 -4.07 -15.88 -4.30
CA ASN A 65 -2.91 -15.04 -4.50
C ASN A 65 -1.64 -15.86 -4.60
N TYR A 66 -0.80 -15.50 -5.55
CA TYR A 66 0.52 -16.08 -5.76
C TYR A 66 1.61 -15.15 -5.22
N ILE A 67 2.75 -15.69 -4.83
CA ILE A 67 3.84 -14.89 -4.23
C ILE A 67 4.35 -13.83 -5.22
N GLU A 68 4.39 -14.20 -6.49
CA GLU A 68 4.79 -13.36 -7.62
C GLU A 68 3.92 -12.10 -7.73
N GLN A 69 2.63 -12.19 -7.40
CA GLN A 69 1.73 -11.03 -7.42
C GLN A 69 2.07 -10.00 -6.33
N TYR A 70 2.59 -10.46 -5.19
CA TYR A 70 3.08 -9.56 -4.14
C TYR A 70 4.43 -8.95 -4.51
N GLU A 71 5.28 -9.70 -5.21
CA GLU A 71 6.54 -9.19 -5.76
C GLU A 71 6.29 -8.13 -6.84
N GLU A 72 5.35 -8.37 -7.75
CA GLU A 72 4.91 -7.41 -8.76
C GLU A 72 4.38 -6.13 -8.13
N LEU A 73 3.57 -6.25 -7.06
CA LEU A 73 3.09 -5.12 -6.28
C LEU A 73 4.25 -4.32 -5.66
N GLY A 74 5.20 -5.00 -5.03
CA GLY A 74 6.39 -4.35 -4.45
C GLY A 74 7.20 -3.60 -5.51
N ASN A 75 7.48 -4.24 -6.63
CA ASN A 75 8.20 -3.64 -7.77
C ASN A 75 7.45 -2.44 -8.37
N ALA A 76 6.12 -2.53 -8.48
CA ALA A 76 5.30 -1.44 -8.98
C ALA A 76 5.34 -0.22 -8.05
N ILE A 77 5.24 -0.44 -6.74
CA ILE A 77 5.33 0.63 -5.75
C ILE A 77 6.70 1.30 -5.81
N ILE A 78 7.80 0.54 -5.84
CA ILE A 78 9.17 1.09 -5.95
C ILE A 78 9.27 1.99 -7.20
N LYS A 79 8.83 1.51 -8.36
CA LYS A 79 8.84 2.29 -9.61
C LYS A 79 8.02 3.59 -9.53
N ILE A 80 6.84 3.55 -8.91
CA ILE A 80 6.00 4.74 -8.74
C ILE A 80 6.67 5.76 -7.82
N VAL A 81 7.31 5.27 -6.76
CA VAL A 81 8.01 6.09 -5.77
C VAL A 81 9.26 6.73 -6.37
N ASP A 82 10.11 5.96 -7.04
CA ASP A 82 11.31 6.45 -7.71
C ASP A 82 10.97 7.56 -8.72
N LYS A 83 9.98 7.31 -9.59
CA LYS A 83 9.47 8.30 -10.57
C LYS A 83 8.97 9.59 -9.91
N LYS A 84 8.45 9.52 -8.68
CA LYS A 84 7.98 10.70 -7.94
C LYS A 84 9.16 11.51 -7.38
N TYR A 85 10.21 10.86 -6.89
CA TYR A 85 11.41 11.54 -6.38
C TYR A 85 12.26 12.12 -7.52
N GLU A 86 12.39 11.44 -8.67
CA GLU A 86 13.05 11.98 -9.87
C GLU A 86 12.39 13.25 -10.40
N LYS A 87 11.06 13.37 -10.23
CA LYS A 87 10.29 14.57 -10.60
C LYS A 87 10.42 15.74 -9.62
N GLN A 88 10.99 15.54 -8.43
CA GLN A 88 11.21 16.61 -7.46
C GLN A 88 12.59 17.26 -7.60
N GLU A 89 13.52 16.63 -8.32
CA GLU A 89 14.87 17.17 -8.59
C GLU A 89 14.99 17.95 -9.92
N ASN A 90 13.90 18.07 -10.70
CA ASN A 90 13.83 18.89 -11.91
C ASN A 90 12.81 20.03 -11.75
#